data_AF-A0A261KNC3-F1
#
_entry.id   AF-A0A261KNC3-F1
#
_cell.length_a   1.000
_cell.length_b   1.000
_cell.length_c   1.000
_cell.angle_alpha   90.00
_cell.angle_beta   90.00
_cell.angle_gamma   90.00
#
_symmetry.space_group_name_H-M   'P 1'
#
loop_
_entity.id
_entity.type
_entity.pdbx_description
1 polymer ?
#
loop_
_entity_poly.entity_id
_entity_poly.type
_entity_poly.pdbx_seq_one_letter_code
_entity_poly.pdbx_strand_id
1 'polypeptide(L)'
;MGKFAEKLASATPARQRAMLGNIHTLVESKQLEKYYKLLTNFDFLAAKVQHPDFGVQALIEDYDLVEDDNEKVKTLKLIQGALRLSAHILEKDGEQLPEQLWGRMQHFREPEIQELLLEAKQNQQNVWLRPLKTSLTPPGGPLIRTLDGHSNSVNAVAVTPDGKQVISGSSD
;
A
#
# COMPACT_ATOMS: atom_id res chain seq x y z
N MET A 1 19.41 -0.37 3.02
CA MET A 1 18.82 -0.50 1.67
C MET A 1 18.76 -1.97 1.34
N GLY A 2 17.59 -2.50 0.98
CA GLY A 2 17.46 -3.88 0.57
C GLY A 2 17.86 -4.11 -0.89
N LYS A 3 17.98 -5.38 -1.27
CA LYS A 3 18.43 -5.81 -2.61
C LYS A 3 17.55 -5.29 -3.75
N PHE A 4 16.26 -5.04 -3.49
CA PHE A 4 15.34 -4.48 -4.49
C PHE A 4 15.63 -3.00 -4.72
N ALA A 5 15.79 -2.22 -3.65
CA ALA A 5 16.12 -0.79 -3.74
C ALA A 5 17.41 -0.55 -4.54
N GLU A 6 18.47 -1.33 -4.28
CA GLU A 6 19.75 -1.22 -5.02
C GLU A 6 19.58 -1.51 -6.52
N LYS A 7 18.79 -2.54 -6.85
CA LYS A 7 18.50 -2.92 -8.23
C LYS A 7 17.65 -1.86 -8.94
N LEU A 8 16.73 -1.24 -8.23
CA LEU A 8 15.89 -0.18 -8.77
C LEU A 8 16.71 1.10 -8.99
N ALA A 9 17.56 1.48 -8.03
CA ALA A 9 18.42 2.67 -8.12
C ALA A 9 19.44 2.59 -9.28
N SER A 10 19.90 1.40 -9.64
CA SER A 10 20.80 1.16 -10.77
C SER A 10 20.10 1.00 -12.13
N ALA A 11 18.77 1.01 -12.17
CA ALA A 11 17.98 0.83 -13.40
C ALA A 11 17.68 2.17 -14.10
N THR A 12 17.52 2.13 -15.43
CA THR A 12 17.04 3.29 -16.20
C THR A 12 15.58 3.62 -15.84
N PRO A 13 15.09 4.87 -16.03
CA PRO A 13 13.71 5.24 -15.70
C PRO A 13 12.65 4.34 -16.34
N ALA A 14 12.83 3.98 -17.62
CA ALA A 14 11.94 3.05 -18.31
C ALA A 14 11.92 1.66 -17.65
N ARG A 15 13.08 1.20 -17.17
CA ARG A 15 13.20 -0.09 -16.47
C ARG A 15 12.63 -0.02 -15.07
N GLN A 16 12.78 1.10 -14.35
CA GLN A 16 12.13 1.32 -13.06
C GLN A 16 10.61 1.26 -13.20
N ARG A 17 10.05 1.99 -14.17
CA ARG A 17 8.62 1.96 -14.48
C ARG A 17 8.14 0.54 -14.80
N ALA A 18 8.88 -0.21 -15.61
CA ALA A 18 8.54 -1.60 -15.92
C ALA A 18 8.61 -2.54 -14.70
N MET A 19 9.61 -2.35 -13.82
CA MET A 19 9.75 -3.13 -12.59
C MET A 19 8.60 -2.91 -11.61
N LEU A 20 8.02 -1.69 -11.59
CA LEU A 20 6.91 -1.33 -10.70
C LEU A 20 5.53 -1.57 -11.32
N GLY A 21 5.39 -1.50 -12.65
CA GLY A 21 4.10 -1.59 -13.35
C GLY A 21 3.67 -3.00 -13.78
N ASN A 22 4.61 -3.94 -13.93
CA ASN A 22 4.34 -5.24 -14.55
C ASN A 22 3.90 -6.32 -13.55
N ILE A 23 3.09 -5.97 -12.54
CA ILE A 23 2.61 -6.97 -11.56
C ILE A 23 1.59 -7.92 -12.19
N HIS A 24 0.69 -7.40 -13.04
CA HIS A 24 -0.30 -8.20 -13.77
C HIS A 24 0.35 -9.33 -14.60
N THR A 25 1.49 -9.05 -15.25
CA THR A 25 2.18 -10.06 -16.09
C THR A 25 2.72 -11.23 -15.26
N LEU A 26 3.02 -11.04 -13.97
CA LEU A 26 3.42 -12.12 -13.07
C LEU A 26 2.25 -13.07 -12.80
N VAL A 27 1.04 -12.53 -12.67
CA VAL A 27 -0.18 -13.34 -12.46
C VAL A 27 -0.52 -14.09 -13.75
N GLU A 28 -0.53 -13.41 -14.90
CA GLU A 28 -0.79 -14.03 -16.21
C GLU A 28 0.22 -15.14 -16.55
N SER A 29 1.49 -14.94 -16.21
CA SER A 29 2.56 -15.94 -16.38
C SER A 29 2.63 -16.99 -15.27
N LYS A 30 1.65 -17.02 -14.35
CA LYS A 30 1.54 -17.96 -13.21
C LYS A 30 2.74 -17.93 -12.25
N GLN A 31 3.47 -16.80 -12.18
CA GLN A 31 4.60 -16.59 -11.28
C GLN A 31 4.14 -16.05 -9.91
N LEU A 32 3.19 -16.75 -9.28
CA LEU A 32 2.53 -16.29 -8.05
C LEU A 32 3.51 -16.07 -6.88
N GLU A 33 4.54 -16.91 -6.75
CA GLU A 33 5.55 -16.73 -5.69
C GLU A 33 6.31 -15.40 -5.80
N LYS A 34 6.57 -14.92 -7.03
CA LYS A 34 7.18 -13.60 -7.22
C LYS A 34 6.20 -12.48 -6.93
N TYR A 35 4.93 -12.66 -7.31
CA TYR A 35 3.86 -11.73 -6.99
C TYR A 35 3.74 -11.53 -5.47
N TYR A 36 3.62 -12.63 -4.70
CA TYR A 36 3.56 -12.58 -3.23
C TYR A 36 4.79 -11.88 -2.65
N LYS A 37 5.98 -12.28 -3.10
CA LYS A 37 7.23 -11.70 -2.59
C LYS A 37 7.36 -10.21 -2.86
N LEU A 38 6.89 -9.70 -4.01
CA LEU A 38 6.93 -8.27 -4.30
C LEU A 38 5.94 -7.51 -3.43
N LEU A 39 4.71 -8.01 -3.29
CA LEU A 39 3.68 -7.35 -2.47
C LEU A 39 3.94 -7.45 -0.96
N THR A 40 4.89 -8.27 -0.51
CA THR A 40 5.35 -8.26 0.89
C THR A 40 6.72 -7.60 1.08
N ASN A 41 7.30 -6.99 0.04
CA ASN A 41 8.62 -6.36 0.13
C ASN A 41 8.50 -4.84 0.31
N PHE A 42 9.07 -4.31 1.39
CA PHE A 42 8.90 -2.91 1.77
C PHE A 42 9.49 -1.95 0.73
N ASP A 43 10.68 -2.25 0.22
CA ASP A 43 11.34 -1.40 -0.78
C ASP A 43 10.52 -1.28 -2.06
N PHE A 44 9.85 -2.36 -2.49
CA PHE A 44 8.93 -2.34 -3.62
C PHE A 44 7.70 -1.46 -3.33
N LEU A 45 7.05 -1.64 -2.16
CA LEU A 45 5.87 -0.84 -1.79
C LEU A 45 6.23 0.65 -1.73
N ALA A 46 7.32 1.00 -1.04
CA ALA A 46 7.80 2.38 -0.93
C ALA A 46 8.12 2.98 -2.30
N ALA A 47 8.85 2.25 -3.14
CA ALA A 47 9.18 2.69 -4.48
C ALA A 47 7.93 2.94 -5.34
N LYS A 48 6.91 2.06 -5.27
CA LYS A 48 5.69 2.21 -6.06
C LYS A 48 4.81 3.37 -5.57
N VAL A 49 4.68 3.53 -4.25
CA VAL A 49 3.92 4.63 -3.63
C VAL A 49 4.52 5.99 -3.99
N GLN A 50 5.85 6.10 -4.00
CA GLN A 50 6.55 7.37 -4.26
C GLN A 50 6.77 7.65 -5.76
N HIS A 51 6.42 6.72 -6.65
CA HIS A 51 6.65 6.88 -8.08
C HIS A 51 5.58 7.77 -8.74
N PRO A 52 5.98 8.76 -9.57
CA PRO A 52 5.05 9.75 -10.15
C PRO A 52 3.97 9.15 -11.06
N ASP A 53 4.28 8.03 -11.74
CA ASP A 53 3.34 7.35 -12.63
C ASP A 53 2.37 6.38 -11.94
N PHE A 54 2.55 6.11 -10.64
CA PHE A 54 1.79 5.09 -9.92
C PHE A 54 1.09 5.68 -8.69
N GLY A 55 1.76 5.67 -7.53
CA GLY A 55 1.15 6.07 -6.27
C GLY A 55 0.47 4.91 -5.53
N VAL A 56 -0.09 5.22 -4.36
CA VAL A 56 -0.71 4.23 -3.46
C VAL A 56 -1.93 3.55 -4.09
N GLN A 57 -2.71 4.24 -4.92
CA GLN A 57 -3.89 3.66 -5.54
C GLN A 57 -3.52 2.54 -6.53
N ALA A 58 -2.53 2.78 -7.40
CA ALA A 58 -2.02 1.75 -8.31
C ALA A 58 -1.43 0.55 -7.57
N LEU A 59 -0.80 0.78 -6.41
CA LEU A 59 -0.34 -0.30 -5.55
C LEU A 59 -1.50 -1.08 -4.92
N ILE A 60 -2.55 -0.42 -4.43
CA ILE A 60 -3.73 -1.10 -3.87
C ILE A 60 -4.38 -2.02 -4.89
N GLU A 61 -4.46 -1.60 -6.15
CA GLU A 61 -5.03 -2.38 -7.26
C GLU A 61 -4.22 -3.63 -7.58
N ASP A 62 -2.89 -3.61 -7.39
CA ASP A 62 -2.07 -4.81 -7.59
C ASP A 62 -2.53 -5.98 -6.69
N TYR A 63 -3.03 -5.69 -5.49
CA TYR A 63 -3.50 -6.71 -4.54
C TYR A 63 -4.86 -7.33 -4.90
N ASP A 64 -5.56 -6.73 -5.87
CA ASP A 64 -6.84 -7.24 -6.37
C ASP A 64 -6.67 -8.19 -7.58
N LEU A 65 -5.42 -8.40 -8.05
CA LEU A 65 -5.13 -9.28 -9.20
C LEU A 65 -5.32 -10.77 -8.91
N VAL A 66 -5.35 -11.17 -7.63
CA VAL A 66 -5.54 -12.56 -7.21
C VAL A 66 -6.66 -12.62 -6.17
N GLU A 67 -7.70 -13.38 -6.48
CA GLU A 67 -8.80 -13.71 -5.58
C GLU A 67 -8.76 -15.22 -5.28
N ASP A 68 -8.13 -15.59 -4.16
CA ASP A 68 -8.05 -16.96 -3.66
C ASP A 68 -8.15 -16.96 -2.13
N ASP A 69 -8.76 -17.99 -1.55
CA ASP A 69 -8.93 -18.13 -0.10
C ASP A 69 -7.78 -18.93 0.51
N ASN A 70 -6.55 -18.45 0.26
CA ASN A 70 -5.34 -19.02 0.83
C ASN A 70 -4.71 -18.05 1.84
N GLU A 71 -3.91 -18.59 2.77
CA GLU A 71 -3.30 -17.80 3.85
C GLU A 71 -2.40 -16.67 3.34
N LYS A 72 -1.69 -16.86 2.21
CA LYS A 72 -0.86 -15.79 1.62
C LYS A 72 -1.73 -14.63 1.14
N VAL A 73 -2.85 -14.92 0.48
CA VAL A 73 -3.80 -13.89 0.02
C VAL A 73 -4.45 -13.19 1.21
N LYS A 74 -4.79 -13.89 2.29
CA LYS A 74 -5.28 -13.25 3.53
C LYS A 74 -4.25 -12.26 4.09
N THR A 75 -2.98 -12.65 4.16
CA THR A 75 -1.88 -11.75 4.56
C THR A 75 -1.78 -10.54 3.63
N LEU A 76 -1.85 -10.75 2.32
CA LEU A 76 -1.88 -9.66 1.35
C LEU A 76 -3.08 -8.72 1.57
N LYS A 77 -4.28 -9.24 1.86
CA LYS A 77 -5.47 -8.40 2.12
C LYS A 77 -5.32 -7.58 3.41
N LEU A 78 -4.60 -8.05 4.42
CA LEU A 78 -4.26 -7.25 5.60
C LEU A 78 -3.37 -6.05 5.23
N ILE A 79 -2.31 -6.29 4.43
CA ILE A 79 -1.43 -5.21 3.96
C ILE A 79 -2.22 -4.24 3.06
N GLN A 80 -3.03 -4.76 2.14
CA GLN A 80 -3.91 -3.96 1.29
C GLN A 80 -4.87 -3.09 2.12
N GLY A 81 -5.46 -3.64 3.18
CA GLY A 81 -6.31 -2.90 4.10
C GLY A 81 -5.56 -1.76 4.79
N ALA A 82 -4.31 -1.99 5.21
CA ALA A 82 -3.49 -0.93 5.81
C ALA A 82 -3.18 0.17 4.79
N LEU A 83 -2.89 -0.19 3.53
CA LEU A 83 -2.68 0.78 2.45
C LEU A 83 -3.95 1.60 2.16
N ARG A 84 -5.14 0.97 2.11
CA ARG A 84 -6.43 1.66 1.93
C ARG A 84 -6.71 2.65 3.07
N LEU A 85 -6.46 2.25 4.31
CA LEU A 85 -6.59 3.12 5.50
C LEU A 85 -5.61 4.30 5.48
N SER A 86 -4.50 4.16 4.76
CA SER A 86 -3.41 5.14 4.72
C SER A 86 -3.42 5.98 3.45
N ALA A 87 -4.26 5.66 2.47
CA ALA A 87 -4.22 6.24 1.12
C ALA A 87 -4.25 7.77 1.12
N HIS A 88 -5.21 8.38 1.81
CA HIS A 88 -5.34 9.85 1.94
C HIS A 88 -4.10 10.57 2.52
N ILE A 89 -3.26 9.86 3.30
CA ILE A 89 -2.01 10.37 3.85
C ILE A 89 -0.89 10.18 2.83
N LEU A 90 -0.81 8.98 2.26
CA LEU A 90 0.25 8.59 1.31
C LEU A 90 0.12 9.28 -0.05
N GLU A 91 -1.08 9.71 -0.44
CA GLU A 91 -1.31 10.54 -1.62
C GLU A 91 -0.71 11.94 -1.46
N LYS A 92 -0.62 12.45 -0.23
CA LYS A 92 0.00 13.75 0.08
C LYS A 92 1.49 13.61 0.38
N ASP A 93 1.85 12.55 1.09
CA ASP A 93 3.21 12.29 1.55
C ASP A 93 3.48 10.77 1.60
N GLY A 94 4.04 10.26 0.50
CA GLY A 94 4.42 8.85 0.37
C GLY A 94 5.60 8.43 1.26
N GLU A 95 6.32 9.37 1.87
CA GLU A 95 7.38 9.03 2.82
C GLU A 95 6.83 8.51 4.15
N GLN A 96 5.55 8.77 4.47
CA GLN A 96 4.89 8.28 5.67
C GLN A 96 4.47 6.80 5.63
N LEU A 97 4.78 6.08 4.55
CA LEU A 97 4.48 4.65 4.44
C LEU A 97 4.97 3.80 5.63
N PRO A 98 6.22 3.95 6.12
CA PRO A 98 6.72 3.20 7.26
C PRO A 98 5.87 3.44 8.51
N GLU A 99 5.57 4.70 8.85
CA GLU A 99 4.74 5.11 9.98
C GLU A 99 3.36 4.46 9.93
N GLN A 100 2.73 4.52 8.75
CA GLN A 100 1.39 4.04 8.54
C GLN A 100 1.30 2.52 8.67
N LEU A 101 2.22 1.78 8.03
CA LEU A 101 2.27 0.32 8.15
C LEU A 101 2.60 -0.10 9.59
N TRP A 102 3.64 0.50 10.18
CA TRP A 102 4.07 0.16 11.54
C TRP A 102 2.98 0.47 12.57
N GLY A 103 2.36 1.65 12.52
CA GLY A 103 1.33 2.06 13.47
C GLY A 103 0.05 1.22 13.43
N ARG A 104 -0.27 0.62 12.29
CA ARG A 104 -1.49 -0.19 12.06
C ARG A 104 -1.27 -1.69 12.22
N MET A 105 -0.06 -2.18 11.92
CA MET A 105 0.14 -3.62 11.68
C MET A 105 1.01 -4.35 12.72
N GLN A 106 1.55 -3.66 13.72
CA GLN A 106 2.46 -4.25 14.72
C GLN A 106 1.94 -5.50 15.45
N HIS A 107 0.62 -5.66 15.63
CA HIS A 107 0.05 -6.76 16.40
C HIS A 107 -0.15 -8.06 15.61
N PHE A 108 -0.05 -8.00 14.28
CA PHE A 108 -0.21 -9.15 13.37
C PHE A 108 1.00 -10.09 13.51
N ARG A 109 0.80 -11.41 13.39
CA ARG A 109 1.84 -12.42 13.66
C ARG A 109 2.32 -13.17 12.42
N GLU A 110 1.74 -12.84 11.28
CA GLU A 110 2.07 -13.36 9.96
C GLU A 110 3.55 -13.02 9.67
N PRO A 111 4.39 -14.03 9.34
CA PRO A 111 5.81 -13.83 9.13
C PRO A 111 6.13 -12.75 8.10
N GLU A 112 5.35 -12.69 7.01
CA GLU A 112 5.53 -11.72 5.94
C GLU A 112 5.24 -10.29 6.39
N ILE A 113 4.27 -10.08 7.28
CA ILE A 113 4.00 -8.76 7.86
C ILE A 113 5.13 -8.37 8.81
N GLN A 114 5.60 -9.30 9.64
CA GLN A 114 6.70 -9.02 10.57
C GLN A 114 8.02 -8.71 9.82
N GLU A 115 8.30 -9.42 8.73
CA GLU A 115 9.44 -9.13 7.85
C GLU A 115 9.28 -7.78 7.15
N LEU A 116 8.11 -7.49 6.58
CA LEU A 116 7.79 -6.20 5.97
C LEU A 116 8.04 -5.03 6.94
N LEU A 117 7.56 -5.14 8.18
CA LEU A 117 7.76 -4.13 9.21
C LEU A 117 9.23 -4.01 9.63
N LEU A 118 9.95 -5.13 9.69
CA LEU A 118 11.38 -5.13 10.00
C LEU A 118 12.19 -4.43 8.90
N GLU A 119 11.90 -4.72 7.62
CA GLU A 119 12.48 -4.01 6.48
C GLU A 119 12.17 -2.52 6.56
N ALA A 120 10.91 -2.16 6.83
CA ALA A 120 10.49 -0.78 7.03
C ALA A 120 11.29 -0.11 8.15
N LYS A 121 11.64 -0.82 9.23
CA LYS A 121 12.46 -0.26 10.31
C LYS A 121 13.93 -0.07 9.94
N GLN A 122 14.50 -1.00 9.16
CA GLN A 122 15.93 -1.04 8.86
C GLN A 122 16.33 -0.18 7.66
N ASN A 123 15.42 0.01 6.69
CA ASN A 123 15.72 0.64 5.42
C ASN A 123 15.36 2.13 5.34
N GLN A 124 15.10 2.80 6.47
CA GLN A 124 14.82 4.23 6.45
C GLN A 124 16.07 5.06 6.24
N GLN A 125 16.04 5.86 5.18
CA GLN A 125 17.04 6.90 4.92
C GLN A 125 16.70 8.21 5.65
N ASN A 126 15.41 8.44 5.95
CA ASN A 126 14.89 9.63 6.59
C ASN A 126 14.42 9.35 8.03
N VAL A 127 14.34 10.41 8.84
CA VAL A 127 13.76 10.35 10.19
C VAL A 127 12.26 10.13 10.06
N TRP A 128 11.71 9.19 10.84
CA TRP A 128 10.32 8.78 10.76
C TRP A 128 9.74 8.54 12.16
N LEU A 129 8.42 8.68 12.33
CA LEU A 129 7.77 8.43 13.62
C LEU A 129 7.55 6.92 13.83
N ARG A 130 8.19 6.34 14.83
CA ARG A 130 8.02 4.91 15.14
C ARG A 130 7.19 4.69 16.41
N PRO A 131 5.86 4.47 16.31
CA PRO A 131 5.03 4.10 17.45
C PRO A 131 5.57 2.86 18.17
N LEU A 132 5.65 2.92 19.51
CA LEU A 132 6.03 1.76 20.34
C LEU A 132 4.87 0.78 20.58
N LYS A 133 3.64 1.23 20.29
CA LYS A 133 2.41 0.43 20.37
C LYS A 133 1.56 0.73 19.13
N THR A 134 0.66 -0.18 18.77
CA THR A 134 -0.37 0.08 17.77
C THR A 134 -1.22 1.27 18.21
N SER A 135 -1.18 2.35 17.44
CA SER A 135 -1.86 3.61 17.75
C SER A 135 -2.80 4.06 16.63
N LEU A 136 -2.77 3.38 15.48
CA LEU A 136 -3.59 3.67 14.32
C LEU A 136 -4.60 2.54 14.11
N THR A 137 -5.75 2.85 13.50
CA THR A 137 -6.78 1.87 13.16
C THR A 137 -6.18 0.70 12.36
N PRO A 138 -6.29 -0.55 12.85
CA PRO A 138 -5.76 -1.71 12.14
C PRO A 138 -6.65 -2.09 10.94
N PRO A 139 -6.08 -2.74 9.90
CA PRO A 139 -6.87 -3.36 8.83
C PRO A 139 -7.75 -4.50 9.36
N GLY A 140 -8.80 -4.85 8.61
CA GLY A 140 -9.75 -5.91 8.96
C GLY A 140 -10.90 -5.46 9.89
N GLY A 141 -10.91 -4.19 10.31
CA GLY A 141 -12.02 -3.57 11.01
C GLY A 141 -13.10 -2.98 10.08
N PRO A 142 -14.11 -2.30 10.64
CA PRO A 142 -15.22 -1.71 9.86
C PRO A 142 -14.81 -0.50 9.03
N LEU A 143 -13.75 0.22 9.42
CA LEU A 143 -13.21 1.31 8.62
C LEU A 143 -12.33 0.73 7.52
N ILE A 144 -12.69 1.00 6.26
CA ILE A 144 -11.98 0.47 5.08
C ILE A 144 -11.10 1.54 4.44
N ARG A 145 -11.62 2.76 4.28
CA ARG A 145 -10.94 3.88 3.61
C ARG A 145 -11.47 5.21 4.12
N THR A 146 -10.59 6.20 4.16
CA THR A 146 -10.94 7.61 4.36
C THR A 146 -10.83 8.32 3.02
N LEU A 147 -11.85 9.09 2.66
CA LEU A 147 -11.81 10.02 1.54
C LEU A 147 -11.78 11.43 2.14
N ASP A 148 -10.69 12.16 1.92
CA ASP A 148 -10.57 13.56 2.33
C ASP A 148 -10.39 14.46 1.10
N GLY A 149 -10.57 15.76 1.27
CA GLY A 149 -10.44 16.74 0.17
C GLY A 149 -11.31 17.97 0.33
N HIS A 150 -12.48 17.82 0.95
CA HIS A 150 -13.35 18.94 1.31
C HIS A 150 -12.86 19.61 2.60
N SER A 151 -12.84 20.95 2.64
CA SER A 151 -12.48 21.77 3.80
C SER A 151 -13.68 22.13 4.70
N ASN A 152 -14.89 22.01 4.19
CA ASN A 152 -16.16 22.27 4.87
C ASN A 152 -16.99 20.99 4.98
N SER A 153 -18.19 21.12 5.57
CA SER A 153 -19.10 19.99 5.76
C SER A 153 -19.51 19.36 4.44
N VAL A 154 -19.29 18.04 4.36
CA VAL A 154 -19.86 17.19 3.29
C VAL A 154 -21.35 17.03 3.57
N ASN A 155 -22.17 17.54 2.66
CA ASN A 155 -23.64 17.55 2.78
C ASN A 155 -24.31 16.40 2.02
N ALA A 156 -23.62 15.82 1.03
CA ALA A 156 -24.16 14.75 0.19
C ALA A 156 -23.07 13.80 -0.29
N VAL A 157 -23.44 12.52 -0.43
CA VAL A 157 -22.61 11.47 -1.03
C VAL A 157 -23.49 10.61 -1.93
N ALA A 158 -23.02 10.30 -3.13
CA ALA A 158 -23.66 9.38 -4.07
C ALA A 158 -22.63 8.38 -4.61
N VAL A 159 -23.05 7.14 -4.78
CA VAL A 159 -22.25 6.08 -5.43
C VAL A 159 -22.79 5.88 -6.84
N THR A 160 -21.90 5.74 -7.81
CA THR A 160 -22.32 5.45 -9.19
C THR A 160 -23.00 4.08 -9.28
N PRO A 161 -23.92 3.86 -10.25
CA PRO A 161 -24.62 2.57 -10.38
C PRO A 161 -23.70 1.35 -10.58
N ASP A 162 -22.51 1.57 -11.12
CA ASP A 162 -21.49 0.53 -11.30
C ASP A 162 -20.65 0.27 -10.03
N GLY A 163 -20.86 1.05 -8.96
CA GLY A 163 -20.15 0.94 -7.69
C GLY A 163 -18.69 1.40 -7.73
N LYS A 164 -18.21 1.96 -8.84
CA LYS A 164 -16.78 2.25 -9.04
C LYS A 164 -16.36 3.65 -8.60
N GLN A 165 -17.30 4.57 -8.51
CA GLN A 165 -17.02 5.96 -8.18
C GLN A 165 -17.96 6.44 -7.07
N VAL A 166 -17.45 7.40 -6.31
CA VAL A 166 -18.18 8.11 -5.28
C VAL A 166 -18.08 9.59 -5.59
N ILE A 167 -19.22 10.28 -5.57
CA ILE A 167 -19.34 11.72 -5.75
C ILE A 167 -19.75 12.32 -4.41
N SER A 168 -19.01 13.32 -3.95
CA SER A 168 -19.30 14.05 -2.71
C SER A 168 -19.57 15.53 -2.98
N GLY A 169 -20.59 16.08 -2.31
CA GLY A 169 -20.92 17.50 -2.34
C GLY A 169 -20.66 18.16 -0.99
N SER A 170 -19.97 19.30 -0.98
CA SER A 170 -19.56 20.06 0.21
C SER A 170 -20.05 21.51 0.16
N SER A 171 -20.01 22.21 1.30
CA SER A 171 -20.21 23.65 1.41
C SER A 171 -18.94 24.49 1.08
N ASP A 172 -17.91 23.88 0.48
CA ASP A 172 -16.67 24.54 0.06
C ASP A 172 -16.83 25.49 -1.12
#